data_AF-A0A7W9F9K3-F1
#
_entry.id   AF-A0A7W9F9K3-F1
#
_cell.length_a   1.000
_cell.length_b   1.000
_cell.length_c   1.000
_cell.angle_alpha   90.00
_cell.angle_beta   90.00
_cell.angle_gamma   90.00
#
_symmetry.space_group_name_H-M   'P 1'
#
loop_
_entity.id
_entity.type
_entity.pdbx_description
1 polymer ?
#
loop_
_entity_poly.entity_id
_entity_poly.type
_entity_poly.pdbx_seq_one_letter_code
_entity_poly.pdbx_strand_id
1 'polypeptide(L)'
;MIRSLSAIAAALSLSTAVQAQTPVEVKPADVALLPGAQLSPDCGGLNNLAGRAWCVTAPLGQVGALAEAYIADLETKGWLAAGGDENRVVLIKRREGGGCDGMQMVAFYDTARVAVAELPAYLGFATIPGDVCAAQAAAEKPASDTSTQ
;
A
#
# COMPACT_ATOMS: atom_id res chain seq x y z
N MET A 1 48.93 -38.36 46.78
CA MET A 1 48.56 -36.94 46.69
C MET A 1 47.93 -36.72 45.32
N ILE A 2 46.76 -36.10 45.30
CA ILE A 2 45.69 -36.27 44.30
C ILE A 2 46.01 -35.57 42.98
N ARG A 3 45.84 -36.30 41.85
CA ARG A 3 45.93 -35.80 40.47
C ARG A 3 44.60 -35.15 40.07
N SER A 4 44.67 -33.90 39.64
CA SER A 4 43.56 -33.09 39.12
C SER A 4 42.97 -33.68 37.84
N LEU A 5 41.64 -33.71 37.73
CA LEU A 5 40.89 -34.03 36.51
C LEU A 5 40.06 -32.81 36.09
N SER A 6 40.39 -32.24 34.93
CA SER A 6 39.70 -31.10 34.32
C SER A 6 38.41 -31.56 33.62
N ALA A 7 37.30 -30.87 33.88
CA ALA A 7 36.04 -31.05 33.14
C ALA A 7 36.02 -30.16 31.89
N ILE A 8 35.82 -30.76 30.72
CA ILE A 8 35.60 -30.05 29.45
C ILE A 8 34.09 -29.90 29.26
N ALA A 9 33.59 -28.66 29.38
CA ALA A 9 32.22 -28.32 29.04
C ALA A 9 32.15 -27.94 27.55
N ALA A 10 31.54 -28.78 26.72
CA ALA A 10 31.24 -28.46 25.33
C ALA A 10 29.99 -27.57 25.26
N ALA A 11 30.18 -26.29 24.95
CA ALA A 11 29.09 -25.34 24.71
C ALA A 11 28.48 -25.62 23.33
N LEU A 12 27.24 -26.13 23.31
CA LEU A 12 26.42 -26.25 22.10
C LEU A 12 25.93 -24.85 21.70
N SER A 13 26.54 -24.27 20.68
CA SER A 13 26.06 -23.04 20.04
C SER A 13 24.80 -23.36 19.22
N LEU A 14 23.63 -23.05 19.77
CA LEU A 14 22.37 -23.01 19.02
C LEU A 14 22.36 -21.76 18.15
N SER A 15 22.78 -21.90 16.88
CA SER A 15 22.55 -20.88 15.86
C SER A 15 21.07 -20.84 15.51
N THR A 16 20.31 -19.91 16.08
CA THR A 16 18.99 -19.55 15.56
C THR A 16 19.18 -18.88 14.20
N ALA A 17 18.97 -19.63 13.12
CA ALA A 17 18.88 -19.06 11.78
C ALA A 17 17.67 -18.12 11.75
N VAL A 18 17.92 -16.81 11.75
CA VAL A 18 16.91 -15.80 11.42
C VAL A 18 16.60 -16.02 9.94
N GLN A 19 15.48 -16.69 9.63
CA GLN A 19 14.95 -16.72 8.28
C GLN A 19 14.64 -15.27 7.89
N ALA A 20 15.48 -14.68 7.04
CA ALA A 20 15.16 -13.45 6.34
C ALA A 20 13.89 -13.74 5.53
N GLN A 21 12.74 -13.29 6.07
CA GLN A 21 11.50 -13.25 5.31
C GLN A 21 11.76 -12.27 4.18
N THR A 22 11.95 -12.76 2.95
CA THR A 22 11.88 -11.92 1.76
C THR A 22 10.57 -11.13 1.87
N PRO A 23 10.61 -9.79 1.89
CA PRO A 23 9.39 -9.00 1.93
C PRO A 23 8.50 -9.47 0.79
N VAL A 24 7.33 -10.03 1.14
CA VAL A 24 6.34 -10.40 0.13
C VAL A 24 5.93 -9.08 -0.50
N GLU A 25 6.24 -8.92 -1.79
CA GLU A 25 5.86 -7.72 -2.54
C GLU A 25 4.34 -7.56 -2.45
N VAL A 26 3.88 -6.48 -1.80
CA VAL A 26 2.46 -6.19 -1.57
C VAL A 26 1.84 -5.58 -2.83
N LYS A 27 2.08 -6.21 -3.99
CA LYS A 27 1.55 -5.75 -5.27
C LYS A 27 0.07 -6.18 -5.41
N PRO A 28 -0.88 -5.24 -5.54
CA PRO A 28 -2.26 -5.61 -5.85
C PRO A 28 -2.34 -6.29 -7.23
N ALA A 29 -3.10 -7.38 -7.33
CA ALA A 29 -3.08 -8.28 -8.50
C ALA A 29 -3.37 -7.59 -9.84
N ASP A 30 -4.28 -6.61 -9.85
CA ASP A 30 -4.74 -5.92 -11.07
C ASP A 30 -3.89 -4.69 -11.44
N VAL A 31 -2.95 -4.27 -10.59
CA VAL A 31 -2.11 -3.10 -10.84
C VAL A 31 -0.88 -3.53 -11.64
N ALA A 32 -0.73 -3.03 -12.86
CA ALA A 32 0.43 -3.29 -13.71
C ALA A 32 1.48 -2.16 -13.60
N LEU A 33 2.71 -2.38 -14.05
CA LEU A 33 3.65 -1.27 -14.24
C LEU A 33 3.34 -0.62 -15.59
N LEU A 34 2.80 0.60 -15.58
CA LEU A 34 2.43 1.34 -16.79
C LEU A 34 3.61 2.08 -17.44
N PRO A 35 3.54 2.40 -18.75
CA PRO A 35 4.53 3.27 -19.40
C PRO A 35 4.67 4.61 -18.67
N GLY A 36 5.91 5.09 -18.53
CA GLY A 36 6.22 6.33 -17.81
C GLY A 36 6.35 6.17 -16.29
N ALA A 37 6.05 4.98 -15.73
CA ALA A 37 6.32 4.65 -14.34
C ALA A 37 7.60 3.84 -14.17
N GLN A 38 8.32 4.07 -13.09
CA GLN A 38 9.37 3.18 -12.59
C GLN A 38 8.96 2.59 -11.24
N LEU A 39 9.28 1.32 -10.99
CA LEU A 39 9.04 0.72 -9.67
C LEU A 39 9.89 1.42 -8.59
N SER A 40 9.28 1.73 -7.45
CA SER A 40 9.93 2.35 -6.29
C SER A 40 9.66 1.51 -5.03
N PRO A 41 10.44 0.44 -4.76
CA PRO A 41 10.14 -0.51 -3.69
C PRO A 41 10.14 0.09 -2.28
N ASP A 42 10.86 1.19 -2.07
CA ASP A 42 10.95 1.91 -0.79
C ASP A 42 9.99 3.10 -0.71
N CYS A 43 9.20 3.37 -1.76
CA CYS A 43 8.31 4.52 -1.85
C CYS A 43 9.05 5.87 -1.63
N GLY A 44 10.33 5.94 -1.99
CA GLY A 44 11.19 7.10 -1.74
C GLY A 44 11.59 7.31 -0.28
N GLY A 45 11.37 6.31 0.59
CA GLY A 45 11.57 6.43 2.03
C GLY A 45 10.55 7.35 2.71
N LEU A 46 9.45 7.69 2.03
CA LEU A 46 8.44 8.64 2.51
C LEU A 46 7.25 7.93 3.16
N ASN A 47 6.57 8.64 4.06
CA ASN A 47 5.26 8.29 4.61
C ASN A 47 5.17 6.90 5.27
N ASN A 48 6.31 6.29 5.64
CA ASN A 48 6.39 4.94 6.19
C ASN A 48 5.72 3.87 5.29
N LEU A 49 5.79 4.03 3.96
CA LEU A 49 5.11 3.16 3.00
C LEU A 49 5.94 1.97 2.50
N ALA A 50 7.25 1.95 2.77
CA ALA A 50 8.13 0.84 2.41
C ALA A 50 7.59 -0.50 2.97
N GLY A 51 7.36 -1.48 2.09
CA GLY A 51 6.79 -2.78 2.44
C GLY A 51 5.31 -2.77 2.84
N ARG A 52 4.62 -1.62 2.76
CA ARG A 52 3.18 -1.47 3.07
C ARG A 52 2.35 -1.11 1.85
N ALA A 53 2.97 -0.47 0.87
CA ALA A 53 2.37 -0.16 -0.41
C ALA A 53 3.27 -0.67 -1.53
N TRP A 54 2.66 -0.94 -2.68
CA TRP A 54 3.38 -1.08 -3.93
C TRP A 54 3.48 0.31 -4.55
N CYS A 55 4.69 0.85 -4.69
CA CYS A 55 4.90 2.21 -5.16
C CYS A 55 5.57 2.24 -6.52
N VAL A 56 5.15 3.20 -7.33
CA VAL A 56 5.85 3.61 -8.54
C VAL A 56 6.23 5.07 -8.44
N THR A 57 7.21 5.49 -9.22
CA THR A 57 7.67 6.86 -9.31
C THR A 57 7.63 7.37 -10.75
N ALA A 58 7.49 8.69 -10.87
CA ALA A 58 7.63 9.48 -12.08
C ALA A 58 8.04 10.92 -11.68
N PRO A 59 8.51 11.76 -12.62
CA PRO A 59 8.72 13.18 -12.34
C PRO A 59 7.43 13.85 -11.83
N LEU A 60 7.56 14.79 -10.89
CA LEU A 60 6.46 15.50 -10.25
C LEU A 60 5.57 16.21 -11.29
N GLY A 61 6.15 16.77 -12.34
CA GLY A 61 5.39 17.38 -13.44
C GLY A 61 4.56 16.40 -14.27
N GLN A 62 4.75 15.09 -14.11
CA GLN A 62 4.08 14.03 -14.87
C GLN A 62 3.22 13.10 -14.01
N VAL A 63 3.33 13.15 -12.68
CA VAL A 63 2.66 12.20 -11.79
C VAL A 63 1.13 12.28 -11.86
N GLY A 64 0.57 13.46 -12.15
CA GLY A 64 -0.86 13.62 -12.34
C GLY A 64 -1.37 12.87 -13.57
N ALA A 65 -0.71 13.04 -14.73
CA ALA A 65 -1.06 12.28 -15.94
C ALA A 65 -0.86 10.77 -15.75
N LEU A 66 0.16 10.37 -14.98
CA LEU A 66 0.35 8.96 -14.62
C LEU A 66 -0.79 8.43 -13.74
N ALA A 67 -1.26 9.21 -12.77
CA ALA A 67 -2.38 8.82 -11.91
C ALA A 67 -3.66 8.58 -12.72
N GLU A 68 -3.98 9.48 -13.65
CA GLU A 68 -5.12 9.31 -14.57
C GLU A 68 -4.97 8.06 -15.44
N ALA A 69 -3.76 7.77 -15.94
CA ALA A 69 -3.51 6.55 -16.71
C ALA A 69 -3.75 5.27 -15.90
N TYR A 70 -3.38 5.27 -14.61
CA TYR A 70 -3.69 4.15 -13.70
C TYR A 70 -5.17 4.01 -13.44
N ILE A 71 -5.89 5.11 -13.23
CA ILE A 71 -7.35 5.08 -13.04
C ILE A 71 -8.01 4.48 -14.28
N ALA A 72 -7.68 4.97 -15.48
CA ALA A 72 -8.24 4.47 -16.72
C ALA A 72 -7.94 2.97 -16.94
N ASP A 73 -6.69 2.53 -16.69
CA ASP A 73 -6.33 1.10 -16.79
C ASP A 73 -7.13 0.24 -15.80
N LEU A 74 -7.29 0.69 -14.55
CA LEU A 74 -8.04 -0.01 -13.52
C LEU A 74 -9.55 -0.05 -13.82
N GLU A 75 -10.10 1.00 -14.42
CA GLU A 75 -11.49 1.03 -14.92
C GLU A 75 -11.74 -0.05 -15.96
N THR A 76 -10.82 -0.27 -16.90
CA THR A 76 -10.95 -1.38 -17.88
C THR A 76 -10.98 -2.76 -17.21
N LYS A 77 -10.48 -2.86 -15.97
CA LYS A 77 -10.43 -4.08 -15.15
C LYS A 77 -11.59 -4.15 -14.14
N GLY A 78 -12.56 -3.24 -14.22
CA GLY A 78 -13.77 -3.23 -13.40
C GLY A 78 -13.60 -2.57 -12.03
N TRP A 79 -12.50 -1.84 -11.80
CA TRP A 79 -12.37 -0.98 -10.62
C TRP A 79 -13.06 0.37 -10.88
N LEU A 80 -13.73 0.91 -9.86
CA LEU A 80 -14.50 2.15 -9.95
C LEU A 80 -14.02 3.11 -8.87
N ALA A 81 -13.77 4.38 -9.21
CA ALA A 81 -13.55 5.41 -8.21
C ALA A 81 -14.81 5.59 -7.34
N ALA A 82 -14.66 5.41 -6.02
CA ALA A 82 -15.76 5.47 -5.05
C ALA A 82 -15.59 6.63 -4.03
N GLY A 83 -14.50 7.38 -4.11
CA GLY A 83 -14.22 8.49 -3.23
C GLY A 83 -12.73 8.82 -3.18
N GLY A 84 -12.36 9.73 -2.28
CA GLY A 84 -10.99 10.22 -2.21
C GLY A 84 -10.89 11.64 -1.66
N ASP A 85 -9.69 12.18 -1.74
CA ASP A 85 -9.40 13.60 -1.60
C ASP A 85 -8.38 14.01 -2.68
N GLU A 86 -7.84 15.23 -2.60
CA GLU A 86 -6.98 15.82 -3.64
C GLU A 86 -5.81 14.92 -4.05
N ASN A 87 -5.27 14.11 -3.14
CA ASN A 87 -4.08 13.28 -3.39
C ASN A 87 -4.37 11.78 -3.25
N ARG A 88 -5.62 11.37 -3.01
CA ARG A 88 -5.97 9.96 -2.79
C ARG A 88 -7.24 9.61 -3.54
N VAL A 89 -7.20 8.50 -4.28
CA VAL A 89 -8.39 7.87 -4.86
C VAL A 89 -8.63 6.54 -4.19
N VAL A 90 -9.87 6.32 -3.74
CA VAL A 90 -10.36 5.02 -3.29
C VAL A 90 -11.10 4.37 -4.45
N LEU A 91 -10.62 3.20 -4.88
CA LEU A 91 -11.22 2.39 -5.93
C LEU A 91 -11.90 1.16 -5.30
N ILE A 92 -13.03 0.77 -5.87
CA ILE A 92 -13.75 -0.45 -5.49
C ILE A 92 -13.97 -1.36 -6.70
N LYS A 93 -14.02 -2.68 -6.47
CA LYS A 93 -14.42 -3.65 -7.49
C LYS A 93 -15.53 -4.53 -6.93
N ARG A 94 -16.72 -4.47 -7.56
CA ARG A 94 -17.90 -5.19 -7.08
C ARG A 94 -17.71 -6.69 -7.24
N ARG A 95 -18.09 -7.46 -6.22
CA ARG A 95 -18.04 -8.93 -6.24
C ARG A 95 -19.39 -9.48 -6.73
N GLU A 96 -19.37 -10.60 -7.46
CA GLU A 96 -20.59 -11.22 -8.00
C GLU A 96 -21.59 -11.63 -6.90
N GLY A 97 -21.10 -12.00 -5.72
CA GLY A 97 -21.90 -12.37 -4.54
C GLY A 97 -22.32 -11.19 -3.64
N GLY A 98 -22.09 -9.95 -4.07
CA GLY A 98 -22.31 -8.75 -3.27
C GLY A 98 -21.07 -8.26 -2.51
N GLY A 99 -21.11 -7.00 -2.09
CA GLY A 99 -19.96 -6.30 -1.51
C GLY A 99 -18.90 -5.91 -2.54
N CYS A 100 -17.77 -5.37 -2.08
CA CYS A 100 -16.66 -5.03 -2.97
C CYS A 100 -15.29 -5.16 -2.32
N ASP A 101 -14.29 -5.46 -3.16
CA ASP A 101 -12.89 -5.28 -2.85
C ASP A 101 -12.55 -3.78 -2.89
N GLY A 102 -11.59 -3.36 -2.06
CA GLY A 102 -11.13 -1.97 -2.03
C GLY A 102 -9.65 -1.84 -2.29
N MET A 103 -9.27 -0.75 -2.94
CA MET A 103 -7.89 -0.34 -3.14
C MET A 103 -7.79 1.18 -3.00
N GLN A 104 -6.69 1.66 -2.47
CA GLN A 104 -6.35 3.08 -2.53
C GLN A 104 -5.13 3.30 -3.41
N MET A 105 -5.18 4.39 -4.17
CA MET A 105 -4.03 4.99 -4.84
C MET A 105 -3.78 6.36 -4.19
N VAL A 106 -2.56 6.61 -3.72
CA VAL A 106 -2.17 7.90 -3.13
C VAL A 106 -0.99 8.50 -3.89
N ALA A 107 -1.11 9.76 -4.27
CA ALA A 107 -0.04 10.55 -4.85
C ALA A 107 0.70 11.33 -3.75
N PHE A 108 2.03 11.34 -3.80
CA PHE A 108 2.84 12.09 -2.84
C PHE A 108 4.23 12.41 -3.40
N TYR A 109 4.90 13.37 -2.77
CA TYR A 109 6.29 13.74 -3.05
C TYR A 109 6.96 14.22 -1.75
N ASP A 110 8.27 14.45 -1.79
CA ASP A 110 9.02 14.99 -0.65
C ASP A 110 8.74 16.49 -0.49
N THR A 111 7.82 16.83 0.42
CA THR A 111 7.43 18.22 0.71
C THR A 111 8.49 18.98 1.52
N ALA A 112 9.56 18.32 1.98
CA ALA A 112 10.71 19.01 2.57
C ALA A 112 11.61 19.68 1.51
N ARG A 113 11.35 19.41 0.23
CA ARG A 113 12.06 20.01 -0.91
C ARG A 113 11.18 21.04 -1.61
N VAL A 114 11.84 22.03 -2.22
CA VAL A 114 11.16 22.97 -3.12
C VAL A 114 10.63 22.20 -4.32
N ALA A 115 9.32 22.22 -4.52
CA ALA A 115 8.66 21.53 -5.62
C ALA A 115 9.13 22.06 -6.98
N VAL A 116 9.76 21.20 -7.77
CA VAL A 116 10.10 21.43 -9.19
C VAL A 116 9.71 20.20 -9.99
N ALA A 117 9.45 20.37 -11.29
CA ALA A 117 8.84 19.34 -12.14
C ALA A 117 9.67 18.04 -12.22
N GLU A 118 10.98 18.14 -12.05
CA GLU A 118 11.95 17.06 -12.16
C GLU A 118 12.09 16.23 -10.88
N LEU A 119 11.58 16.73 -9.74
CA LEU A 119 11.63 15.95 -8.50
C LEU A 119 10.82 14.66 -8.65
N PRO A 120 11.24 13.56 -8.00
CA PRO A 120 10.43 12.35 -7.98
C PRO A 120 9.14 12.60 -7.19
N ALA A 121 8.04 12.21 -7.78
CA ALA A 121 6.78 11.97 -7.10
C ALA A 121 6.45 10.48 -7.19
N TYR A 122 5.49 10.04 -6.39
CA TYR A 122 5.17 8.64 -6.20
C TYR A 122 3.67 8.43 -6.24
N LEU A 123 3.27 7.28 -6.78
CA LEU A 123 1.94 6.71 -6.60
C LEU A 123 2.08 5.45 -5.76
N GLY A 124 1.45 5.42 -4.59
CA GLY A 124 1.39 4.26 -3.71
C GLY A 124 0.05 3.55 -3.83
N PHE A 125 0.09 2.22 -4.01
CA PHE A 125 -1.08 1.36 -4.13
C PHE A 125 -1.15 0.41 -2.93
N ALA A 126 -2.32 0.31 -2.31
CA ALA A 126 -2.57 -0.66 -1.24
C ALA A 126 -4.02 -1.14 -1.28
N THR A 127 -4.24 -2.44 -1.09
CA THR A 127 -5.58 -3.00 -0.90
C THR A 127 -6.14 -2.60 0.46
N ILE A 128 -7.42 -2.22 0.50
CA ILE A 128 -8.15 -1.94 1.74
C ILE A 128 -8.77 -3.26 2.21
N PRO A 129 -8.43 -3.78 3.40
CA PRO A 129 -9.00 -5.04 3.89
C PRO A 129 -10.50 -4.94 4.16
N GLY A 130 -11.23 -6.01 3.85
CA GLY A 130 -12.65 -6.17 4.17
C GLY A 130 -13.60 -5.78 3.03
N ASP A 131 -14.90 -5.71 3.35
CA ASP A 131 -15.94 -5.28 2.41
C ASP A 131 -16.14 -3.77 2.49
N VAL A 132 -15.54 -3.05 1.55
CA VAL A 132 -15.52 -1.58 1.56
C VAL A 132 -16.91 -0.99 1.26
N CYS A 133 -17.74 -1.72 0.52
CA CYS A 133 -19.10 -1.28 0.18
C CYS A 133 -20.06 -1.42 1.37
N ALA A 134 -19.84 -2.41 2.23
CA ALA A 134 -20.61 -2.55 3.47
C ALA A 134 -20.32 -1.41 4.46
N ALA A 135 -19.07 -0.96 4.55
CA ALA A 135 -18.68 0.18 5.38
C ALA A 135 -19.28 1.51 4.88
N GLN A 136 -19.36 1.70 3.55
CA GLN A 136 -20.00 2.87 2.93
C GLN A 136 -21.52 2.87 3.16
N ALA A 137 -22.18 1.72 2.97
CA ALA A 137 -23.61 1.57 3.26
C ALA A 137 -23.96 1.83 4.74
N ALA A 138 -23.05 1.50 5.67
CA ALA A 138 -23.22 1.78 7.09
C ALA A 138 -23.04 3.28 7.44
N ALA A 139 -22.17 4.00 6.72
CA ALA A 139 -21.97 5.44 6.89
C ALA A 139 -23.11 6.28 6.28
N GLU A 140 -23.78 5.75 5.25
CA GLU A 140 -24.88 6.46 4.55
C GLU A 140 -26.23 6.32 5.26
N LYS A 141 -26.39 5.39 6.20
CA LYS A 141 -27.60 5.30 7.04
C LYS A 141 -27.69 6.57 7.92
N PRO A 142 -28.68 7.46 7.73
CA PRO A 142 -28.84 8.62 8.59
C PRO A 142 -29.21 8.17 10.01
N ALA A 143 -28.68 8.86 11.02
CA ALA A 143 -29.23 8.85 12.37
C ALA A 143 -30.58 9.59 12.36
N SER A 144 -31.59 8.98 11.75
CA SER A 144 -32.98 9.46 11.79
C SER A 144 -33.80 8.43 12.55
N ASP A 145 -33.60 8.39 13.85
CA ASP A 145 -34.54 7.82 14.82
C ASP A 145 -34.13 8.28 16.22
N THR A 146 -34.45 9.51 16.58
CA THR A 146 -34.87 9.94 17.94
C THR A 146 -35.23 11.42 17.89
N SER A 147 -36.49 11.73 17.63
CA SER A 147 -37.15 12.88 18.25
C SER A 147 -38.66 12.65 18.24
N THR A 148 -39.13 11.93 19.25
CA THR A 148 -40.53 11.94 19.66
C THR A 148 -40.56 12.32 21.13
N GLN A 149 -40.68 13.62 21.40
CA GLN A 149 -41.52 14.14 22.48
C GLN A 149 -41.72 15.64 22.31
#